data_AF-A0A0F9TI41-F1
#
_entry.id   AF-A0A0F9TI41-F1
#
_cell.length_a   1.000
_cell.length_b   1.000
_cell.length_c   1.000
_cell.angle_alpha   90.00
_cell.angle_beta   90.00
_cell.angle_gamma   90.00
#
_symmetry.space_group_name_H-M   'P 1'
#
loop_
_entity.id
_entity.type
_entity.pdbx_description
1 polymer ?
#
loop_
_entity_poly.entity_id
_entity_poly.type
_entity_poly.pdbx_seq_one_letter_code
_entity_poly.pdbx_strand_id
1 'polypeptide(L)'
;MHRLKFLLLIGILVSCNSNKKQSIGNEQSENPKTETEQKLTGNQIVAKLDSLDFFNLTDQSELEQTKNEMVKSKDELNFFSGTLRGETMDFTDNRFYWIDCEELFEIGGLTEYLDKVKPAFEKLNLNFNYANEKNEQSENYWKHTIELNGKEYIAFDGAFTDKDWGIAYANFISILNDELELQNSKNRFYPIRCDNGGEMVLLTDKQFEIVKENYPNDNEHPKKLSEWKLENGL
;
A
#
# COMPACT_ATOMS: atom_id res chain seq x y z
N MET A 1 5.41 44.79 -27.90
CA MET A 1 6.33 44.61 -29.05
C MET A 1 7.68 44.26 -28.43
N HIS A 2 8.31 43.10 -28.62
CA HIS A 2 8.51 42.29 -29.80
C HIS A 2 8.27 40.80 -29.55
N ARG A 3 7.69 40.14 -30.56
CA ARG A 3 7.61 38.69 -30.71
C ARG A 3 8.92 38.21 -31.33
N LEU A 4 9.53 37.15 -30.78
CA LEU A 4 10.55 36.38 -31.50
C LEU A 4 9.93 35.06 -31.95
N LYS A 5 9.98 34.85 -33.26
CA LYS A 5 9.41 33.72 -34.01
C LYS A 5 10.57 32.88 -34.57
N PHE A 6 10.24 31.61 -34.85
CA PHE A 6 10.89 30.70 -35.81
C PHE A 6 12.24 30.10 -35.34
N LEU A 7 12.56 28.81 -35.52
CA LEU A 7 12.20 27.87 -36.59
C LEU A 7 12.11 26.41 -36.12
N LEU A 8 11.07 25.74 -36.61
CA LEU A 8 10.95 24.29 -36.74
C LEU A 8 11.77 23.86 -37.96
N LEU A 9 12.62 22.83 -37.84
CA LEU A 9 13.31 22.23 -38.99
C LEU A 9 13.02 20.73 -39.02
N ILE A 10 12.12 20.38 -39.94
CA ILE A 10 11.80 19.03 -40.36
C ILE A 10 12.88 18.60 -41.37
N GLY A 11 13.51 17.46 -41.13
CA GLY A 11 14.36 16.77 -42.10
C GLY A 11 13.88 15.34 -42.28
N ILE A 12 13.14 15.08 -43.35
CA ILE A 12 12.85 13.74 -43.87
C ILE A 12 13.84 13.49 -45.02
N LEU A 13 14.60 12.41 -44.95
CA LEU A 13 15.05 11.71 -46.17
C LEU A 13 14.86 10.20 -46.00
N VAL A 14 14.11 9.66 -46.95
CA VAL A 14 13.77 8.26 -47.18
C VAL A 14 14.85 7.64 -48.06
N SER A 15 15.32 6.42 -47.74
CA SER A 15 15.19 5.24 -48.62
C SER A 15 16.29 4.18 -48.43
N CYS A 16 15.81 2.94 -48.48
CA CYS A 16 16.44 1.63 -48.44
C CYS A 16 17.58 1.38 -49.46
N ASN A 17 18.52 0.48 -49.14
CA ASN A 17 18.49 -0.97 -49.45
C ASN A 17 19.89 -1.57 -49.73
N SER A 18 20.25 -2.66 -49.07
CA SER A 18 20.59 -3.97 -49.69
C SER A 18 21.58 -4.83 -48.87
N ASN A 19 21.06 -6.00 -48.48
CA ASN A 19 21.66 -7.34 -48.41
C ASN A 19 23.11 -7.55 -47.95
N LYS A 20 23.24 -8.24 -46.81
CA LYS A 20 24.14 -9.40 -46.71
C LYS A 20 23.53 -10.49 -45.83
N LYS A 21 23.26 -11.64 -46.45
CA LYS A 21 22.92 -12.91 -45.80
C LYS A 21 24.15 -13.43 -45.04
N GLN A 22 23.93 -13.88 -43.81
CA GLN A 22 24.74 -14.93 -43.20
C GLN A 22 23.81 -15.87 -42.45
N SER A 23 23.77 -17.12 -42.91
CA SER A 23 23.06 -18.23 -42.30
C SER A 23 23.89 -18.78 -41.14
N ILE A 24 23.30 -18.88 -39.94
CA ILE A 24 23.83 -19.73 -38.87
C ILE A 24 22.64 -20.42 -38.19
N GLY A 25 22.65 -21.75 -38.26
CA GLY A 25 22.19 -22.70 -37.24
C GLY A 25 20.79 -22.54 -36.66
N ASN A 26 19.86 -23.38 -37.13
CA ASN A 26 18.70 -23.79 -36.34
C ASN A 26 19.18 -24.68 -35.17
N GLU A 27 19.21 -24.12 -33.97
CA GLU A 27 18.96 -24.86 -32.74
C GLU A 27 17.74 -24.23 -32.09
N GLN A 28 16.55 -24.78 -32.39
CA GLN A 28 15.38 -24.55 -31.57
C GLN A 28 15.62 -25.27 -30.24
N SER A 29 16.18 -24.56 -29.26
CA SER A 29 15.92 -24.90 -27.87
C SER A 29 14.45 -24.55 -27.62
N GLU A 30 13.62 -25.58 -27.48
CA GLU A 30 12.31 -25.42 -26.85
C GLU A 30 12.59 -25.03 -25.39
N ASN A 31 12.61 -23.73 -25.12
CA ASN A 31 12.43 -23.24 -23.76
C ASN A 31 11.12 -23.86 -23.24
N PRO A 32 11.12 -24.53 -22.08
CA PRO A 32 9.88 -24.95 -21.47
C PRO A 32 9.04 -23.69 -21.30
N LYS A 33 7.89 -23.65 -21.98
CA LYS A 33 6.85 -22.67 -21.67
C LYS A 33 6.52 -22.91 -20.20
N THR A 34 7.04 -22.05 -19.34
CA THR A 34 6.44 -21.84 -18.04
C THR A 34 4.96 -21.60 -18.32
N GLU A 35 4.10 -22.50 -17.90
CA GLU A 35 2.68 -22.24 -17.83
C GLU A 35 2.55 -20.97 -17.00
N THR A 36 2.32 -19.84 -17.67
CA THR A 36 1.97 -18.61 -16.97
C THR A 36 0.64 -18.92 -16.30
N GLU A 37 0.67 -19.17 -15.00
CA GLU A 37 -0.55 -19.31 -14.19
C GLU A 37 -1.46 -18.14 -14.55
N GLN A 38 -2.63 -18.48 -15.08
CA GLN A 38 -3.56 -17.48 -15.55
C GLN A 38 -4.06 -16.70 -14.34
N LYS A 39 -3.67 -15.42 -14.24
CA LYS A 39 -4.17 -14.51 -13.21
C LYS A 39 -5.71 -14.50 -13.22
N LEU A 40 -6.28 -14.48 -12.03
CA LEU A 40 -7.74 -14.51 -11.84
C LEU A 40 -8.41 -13.23 -12.37
N THR A 41 -9.66 -13.35 -12.79
CA THR A 41 -10.54 -12.20 -13.09
C THR A 41 -10.97 -11.49 -11.81
N GLY A 42 -11.46 -10.26 -11.93
CA GLY A 42 -12.00 -9.47 -10.81
C GLY A 42 -13.07 -10.21 -10.04
N ASN A 43 -14.04 -10.82 -10.74
CA ASN A 43 -15.08 -11.63 -10.10
C ASN A 43 -14.51 -12.83 -9.33
N GLN A 44 -13.49 -13.50 -9.88
CA GLN A 44 -12.84 -14.62 -9.20
C GLN A 44 -12.06 -14.18 -7.97
N ILE A 45 -11.37 -13.02 -8.04
CA ILE A 45 -10.65 -12.44 -6.90
C ILE A 45 -11.63 -12.05 -5.79
N VAL A 46 -12.68 -11.31 -6.12
CA VAL A 46 -13.70 -10.90 -5.14
C VAL A 46 -14.33 -12.10 -4.48
N ALA A 47 -14.71 -13.14 -5.24
CA ALA A 47 -15.25 -14.38 -4.67
C ALA A 47 -14.26 -15.09 -3.73
N LYS A 48 -12.97 -15.14 -4.08
CA LYS A 48 -11.94 -15.72 -3.20
C LYS A 48 -11.76 -14.90 -1.92
N LEU A 49 -11.66 -13.57 -2.03
CA LEU A 49 -11.51 -12.68 -0.88
C LEU A 49 -12.75 -12.71 0.04
N ASP A 50 -13.94 -12.76 -0.54
CA ASP A 50 -15.21 -12.90 0.20
C ASP A 50 -15.27 -14.21 1.00
N SER A 51 -14.81 -15.32 0.40
CA SER A 51 -14.70 -16.62 1.10
C SER A 51 -13.69 -16.63 2.25
N LEU A 52 -12.82 -15.62 2.33
CA LEU A 52 -11.86 -15.40 3.39
C LEU A 52 -12.26 -14.23 4.30
N ASP A 53 -13.55 -13.86 4.31
CA ASP A 53 -14.10 -12.80 5.15
C ASP A 53 -13.43 -11.43 4.92
N PHE A 54 -12.95 -11.14 3.70
CA PHE A 54 -12.38 -9.81 3.41
C PHE A 54 -13.43 -8.71 3.63
N PHE A 55 -14.66 -8.89 3.19
CA PHE A 55 -15.69 -7.86 3.29
C PHE A 55 -16.44 -7.84 4.63
N ASN A 56 -15.97 -8.56 5.65
CA ASN A 56 -16.62 -8.63 6.96
C ASN A 56 -16.59 -7.30 7.74
N LEU A 57 -15.68 -6.37 7.39
CA LEU A 57 -15.60 -5.03 7.97
C LEU A 57 -16.38 -3.99 7.14
N THR A 58 -16.84 -4.37 5.94
CA THR A 58 -17.63 -3.48 5.06
C THR A 58 -19.05 -3.34 5.57
N ASP A 59 -19.59 -2.12 5.58
CA ASP A 59 -20.99 -1.92 5.96
C ASP A 59 -21.93 -2.54 4.92
N GLN A 60 -23.04 -3.12 5.38
CA GLN A 60 -23.99 -3.81 4.50
C GLN A 60 -24.55 -2.90 3.38
N SER A 61 -24.67 -1.60 3.65
CA SER A 61 -25.09 -0.59 2.67
C SER A 61 -24.05 -0.31 1.59
N GLU A 62 -22.79 -0.60 1.84
CA GLU A 62 -21.65 -0.32 0.95
C GLU A 62 -21.15 -1.58 0.23
N LEU A 63 -21.46 -2.78 0.77
CA LEU A 63 -20.93 -4.08 0.34
C LEU A 63 -20.96 -4.33 -1.17
N GLU A 64 -22.12 -4.14 -1.80
CA GLU A 64 -22.27 -4.40 -3.24
C GLU A 64 -21.44 -3.43 -4.08
N GLN A 65 -21.37 -2.15 -3.68
CA GLN A 65 -20.54 -1.17 -4.36
C GLN A 65 -19.06 -1.53 -4.20
N THR A 66 -18.60 -1.81 -2.98
CA THR A 66 -17.20 -2.17 -2.69
C THR A 66 -16.77 -3.39 -3.50
N LYS A 67 -17.59 -4.43 -3.58
CA LYS A 67 -17.32 -5.63 -4.40
C LYS A 67 -17.20 -5.26 -5.89
N ASN A 68 -18.17 -4.51 -6.42
CA ASN A 68 -18.18 -4.14 -7.83
C ASN A 68 -16.99 -3.26 -8.24
N GLU A 69 -16.60 -2.29 -7.41
CA GLU A 69 -15.44 -1.43 -7.67
C GLU A 69 -14.12 -2.21 -7.57
N MET A 70 -14.01 -3.19 -6.67
CA MET A 70 -12.85 -4.09 -6.64
C MET A 70 -12.74 -4.96 -7.90
N VAL A 71 -13.87 -5.45 -8.45
CA VAL A 71 -13.89 -6.14 -9.74
C VAL A 71 -13.35 -5.23 -10.85
N LYS A 72 -13.87 -4.01 -10.96
CA LYS A 72 -13.43 -3.03 -11.98
C LYS A 72 -11.95 -2.69 -11.84
N SER A 73 -11.49 -2.41 -10.61
CA SER A 73 -10.09 -2.11 -10.34
C SER A 73 -9.17 -3.25 -10.81
N LYS A 74 -9.57 -4.51 -10.61
CA LYS A 74 -8.82 -5.67 -11.10
C LYS A 74 -8.89 -5.87 -12.62
N ASP A 75 -10.06 -5.74 -13.23
CA ASP A 75 -10.28 -6.10 -14.63
C ASP A 75 -9.89 -4.97 -15.60
N GLU A 76 -10.07 -3.71 -15.20
CA GLU A 76 -9.82 -2.54 -16.04
C GLU A 76 -8.44 -1.92 -15.78
N LEU A 77 -7.99 -1.90 -14.52
CA LEU A 77 -6.74 -1.24 -14.11
C LEU A 77 -5.65 -2.22 -13.67
N ASN A 78 -6.03 -3.48 -13.38
CA ASN A 78 -5.15 -4.47 -12.78
C ASN A 78 -4.48 -3.98 -11.48
N PHE A 79 -5.25 -3.28 -10.65
CA PHE A 79 -4.79 -2.57 -9.46
C PHE A 79 -5.52 -3.07 -8.20
N PHE A 80 -4.81 -3.21 -7.08
CA PHE A 80 -5.41 -3.60 -5.80
C PHE A 80 -5.59 -2.36 -4.92
N SER A 81 -6.83 -1.90 -4.78
CA SER A 81 -7.14 -0.73 -3.97
C SER A 81 -8.55 -0.81 -3.43
N GLY A 82 -8.78 -0.11 -2.32
CA GLY A 82 -10.09 0.05 -1.71
C GLY A 82 -10.96 1.04 -2.49
N THR A 83 -12.24 1.09 -2.13
CA THR A 83 -13.18 2.07 -2.69
C THR A 83 -13.39 3.21 -1.71
N LEU A 84 -13.08 4.44 -2.11
CA LEU A 84 -13.30 5.64 -1.30
C LEU A 84 -14.80 5.90 -1.06
N ARG A 85 -15.11 6.43 0.12
CA ARG A 85 -16.44 6.86 0.51
C ARG A 85 -16.67 8.30 0.03
N GLY A 86 -17.21 8.43 -1.19
CA GLY A 86 -17.51 9.73 -1.78
C GLY A 86 -16.24 10.56 -2.00
N GLU A 87 -16.24 11.82 -1.54
CA GLU A 87 -15.10 12.75 -1.64
C GLU A 87 -14.20 12.72 -0.38
N THR A 88 -14.33 11.69 0.46
CA THR A 88 -13.49 11.51 1.66
C THR A 88 -12.23 10.70 1.36
N MET A 89 -11.31 10.65 2.32
CA MET A 89 -10.11 9.78 2.29
C MET A 89 -10.34 8.45 3.03
N ASP A 90 -11.59 8.13 3.37
CA ASP A 90 -11.95 6.90 4.06
C ASP A 90 -12.43 5.84 3.08
N PHE A 91 -12.10 4.59 3.35
CA PHE A 91 -12.46 3.46 2.49
C PHE A 91 -13.70 2.73 2.98
N THR A 92 -14.54 2.28 2.06
CA THR A 92 -15.78 1.52 2.33
C THR A 92 -15.50 0.15 2.95
N ASP A 93 -14.38 -0.47 2.62
CA ASP A 93 -13.99 -1.78 3.13
C ASP A 93 -13.51 -1.79 4.59
N ASN A 94 -13.19 -0.62 5.16
CA ASN A 94 -12.55 -0.47 6.49
C ASN A 94 -11.28 -1.34 6.65
N ARG A 95 -10.51 -1.51 5.56
CA ARG A 95 -9.23 -2.22 5.52
C ARG A 95 -8.13 -1.42 4.86
N PHE A 96 -8.44 -0.60 3.88
CA PHE A 96 -7.53 0.38 3.31
C PHE A 96 -7.53 1.68 4.11
N TYR A 97 -6.35 2.29 4.20
CA TYR A 97 -6.16 3.55 4.93
C TYR A 97 -5.18 4.43 4.18
N TRP A 98 -5.59 5.68 3.96
CA TRP A 98 -4.72 6.74 3.50
C TRP A 98 -4.07 7.41 4.71
N ILE A 99 -2.75 7.60 4.65
CA ILE A 99 -1.91 8.10 5.72
C ILE A 99 -0.97 9.17 5.16
N ASP A 100 -1.09 10.42 5.59
CA ASP A 100 -0.04 11.40 5.34
C ASP A 100 1.17 11.07 6.23
N CYS A 101 2.28 10.67 5.62
CA CYS A 101 3.47 10.27 6.39
C CYS A 101 4.20 11.45 7.04
N GLU A 102 4.04 12.67 6.51
CA GLU A 102 4.58 13.87 7.13
C GLU A 102 3.79 14.18 8.40
N GLU A 103 2.47 14.24 8.29
CA GLU A 103 1.59 14.49 9.45
C GLU A 103 1.72 13.40 10.52
N LEU A 104 1.80 12.13 10.12
CA LEU A 104 2.01 11.00 11.04
C LEU A 104 3.28 11.17 11.90
N PHE A 105 4.32 11.75 11.33
CA PHE A 105 5.58 11.99 12.04
C PHE A 105 5.46 13.10 13.09
N GLU A 106 4.64 14.12 12.82
CA GLU A 106 4.41 15.27 13.67
C GLU A 106 3.55 14.95 14.91
N ILE A 107 3.66 15.78 15.95
CA ILE A 107 2.86 15.63 17.17
C ILE A 107 1.36 15.82 16.87
N GLY A 108 0.55 14.86 17.28
CA GLY A 108 -0.89 14.77 16.98
C GLY A 108 -1.20 13.79 15.86
N GLY A 109 -0.23 13.51 14.98
CA GLY A 109 -0.39 12.59 13.86
C GLY A 109 -0.68 11.16 14.28
N LEU A 110 -0.07 10.68 15.37
CA LEU A 110 -0.36 9.31 15.84
C LEU A 110 -1.83 9.19 16.25
N THR A 111 -2.34 10.13 17.04
CA THR A 111 -3.76 10.13 17.45
C THR A 111 -4.69 10.19 16.24
N GLU A 112 -4.42 11.06 15.26
CA GLU A 112 -5.23 11.17 14.05
C GLU A 112 -5.34 9.85 13.29
N TYR A 113 -4.20 9.20 13.04
CA TYR A 113 -4.20 7.95 12.26
C TYR A 113 -4.68 6.76 13.08
N LEU A 114 -4.58 6.80 14.42
CA LEU A 114 -5.24 5.84 15.30
C LEU A 114 -6.77 5.99 15.25
N ASP A 115 -7.30 7.21 15.23
CA ASP A 115 -8.73 7.47 15.06
C ASP A 115 -9.25 6.88 13.74
N LYS A 116 -8.48 6.97 12.66
CA LYS A 116 -8.83 6.39 11.35
C LYS A 116 -8.91 4.86 11.36
N VAL A 117 -8.00 4.17 12.05
CA VAL A 117 -8.00 2.69 12.09
C VAL A 117 -8.93 2.10 13.15
N LYS A 118 -9.28 2.88 14.18
CA LYS A 118 -10.13 2.44 15.30
C LYS A 118 -11.42 1.73 14.88
N PRO A 119 -12.18 2.18 13.86
CA PRO A 119 -13.39 1.47 13.42
C PRO A 119 -13.16 0.01 13.03
N ALA A 120 -11.99 -0.33 12.47
CA ALA A 120 -11.69 -1.73 12.14
C ALA A 120 -11.41 -2.57 13.39
N PHE A 121 -10.72 -2.02 14.39
CA PHE A 121 -10.54 -2.71 15.68
C PHE A 121 -11.89 -2.95 16.36
N GLU A 122 -12.79 -1.96 16.35
CA GLU A 122 -14.14 -2.10 16.88
C GLU A 122 -14.95 -3.18 16.16
N LYS A 123 -14.93 -3.19 14.81
CA LYS A 123 -15.59 -4.21 13.99
C LYS A 123 -14.99 -5.62 14.16
N LEU A 124 -13.70 -5.70 14.49
CA LEU A 124 -13.02 -6.94 14.86
C LEU A 124 -13.22 -7.32 16.34
N ASN A 125 -13.95 -6.51 17.11
CA ASN A 125 -14.17 -6.67 18.54
C ASN A 125 -12.85 -6.78 19.33
N LEU A 126 -11.91 -5.89 19.02
CA LEU A 126 -10.61 -5.75 19.66
C LEU A 126 -10.58 -4.49 20.54
N ASN A 127 -9.84 -4.56 21.64
CA ASN A 127 -9.56 -3.39 22.46
C ASN A 127 -8.63 -2.45 21.69
N PHE A 128 -8.99 -1.17 21.68
CA PHE A 128 -8.18 -0.15 21.02
C PHE A 128 -8.33 1.18 21.71
N ASN A 129 -7.66 1.30 22.86
CA ASN A 129 -7.60 2.53 23.63
C ASN A 129 -6.21 3.11 23.48
N TYR A 130 -6.11 4.40 23.20
CA TYR A 130 -4.84 5.09 23.17
C TYR A 130 -4.93 6.43 23.88
N ALA A 131 -3.79 6.88 24.38
CA ALA A 131 -3.64 8.12 25.12
C ALA A 131 -2.18 8.55 25.12
N ASN A 132 -1.91 9.70 25.75
CA ASN A 132 -0.56 10.09 26.14
C ASN A 132 0.42 10.19 24.96
N GLU A 133 -0.03 10.69 23.80
CA GLU A 133 0.88 11.09 22.73
C GLU A 133 1.81 12.20 23.23
N LYS A 134 3.12 12.04 23.02
CA LYS A 134 4.15 12.93 23.52
C LYS A 134 5.30 13.01 22.54
N ASN A 135 5.93 14.18 22.49
CA ASN A 135 7.22 14.35 21.85
C ASN A 135 8.27 14.92 22.81
N GLU A 136 9.52 14.54 22.60
CA GLU A 136 10.70 15.19 23.17
C GLU A 136 11.58 15.67 22.01
N GLN A 137 11.89 16.97 22.00
CA GLN A 137 12.67 17.58 20.93
C GLN A 137 13.90 18.30 21.47
N SER A 138 15.03 18.11 20.82
CA SER A 138 16.20 18.99 20.89
C SER A 138 16.60 19.46 19.49
N GLU A 139 17.70 20.20 19.36
CA GLU A 139 18.14 20.78 18.08
C GLU A 139 18.26 19.74 16.95
N ASN A 140 18.75 18.52 17.26
CA ASN A 140 19.01 17.48 16.25
C ASN A 140 18.39 16.13 16.60
N TYR A 141 17.45 16.08 17.52
CA TYR A 141 16.87 14.82 18.00
C TYR A 141 15.38 14.99 18.26
N TRP A 142 14.64 13.95 17.89
CA TRP A 142 13.21 13.83 18.07
C TRP A 142 12.89 12.46 18.66
N LYS A 143 11.98 12.45 19.62
CA LYS A 143 11.34 11.23 20.11
C LYS A 143 9.85 11.44 20.12
N HIS A 144 9.11 10.50 19.57
CA HIS A 144 7.65 10.53 19.46
C HIS A 144 7.08 9.21 19.97
N THR A 145 6.23 9.28 21.00
CA THR A 145 5.65 8.12 21.68
C THR A 145 4.15 8.25 21.86
N ILE A 146 3.47 7.11 21.98
CA ILE A 146 2.06 7.03 22.31
C ILE A 146 1.78 5.78 23.14
N GLU A 147 0.74 5.80 23.99
CA GLU A 147 0.29 4.63 24.73
C GLU A 147 -0.90 3.97 24.03
N LEU A 148 -0.83 2.67 23.75
CA LEU A 148 -1.95 1.85 23.29
C LEU A 148 -2.20 0.72 24.30
N ASN A 149 -3.45 0.55 24.72
CA ASN A 149 -3.91 -0.50 25.64
C ASN A 149 -3.03 -0.65 26.91
N GLY A 150 -2.52 0.47 27.44
CA GLY A 150 -1.68 0.50 28.63
C GLY A 150 -0.18 0.27 28.39
N LYS A 151 0.24 0.11 27.13
CA LYS A 151 1.64 -0.06 26.73
C LYS A 151 2.13 1.18 25.97
N GLU A 152 3.25 1.74 26.42
CA GLU A 152 3.93 2.82 25.71
C GLU A 152 4.70 2.27 24.50
N TYR A 153 4.52 2.93 23.36
CA TYR A 153 5.18 2.65 22.10
C TYR A 153 5.98 3.84 21.61
N ILE A 154 7.04 3.56 20.87
CA ILE A 154 7.90 4.55 20.23
C ILE A 154 7.61 4.53 18.73
N ALA A 155 7.05 5.61 18.21
CA ALA A 155 6.88 5.81 16.77
C ALA A 155 8.19 6.30 16.13
N PHE A 156 8.95 7.14 16.85
CA PHE A 156 10.25 7.61 16.40
C PHE A 156 11.15 7.91 17.60
N ASP A 157 12.45 7.61 17.49
CA ASP A 157 13.48 7.94 18.48
C ASP A 157 14.83 8.02 17.75
N GLY A 158 15.31 9.23 17.49
CA GLY A 158 16.53 9.40 16.73
C GLY A 158 16.85 10.83 16.33
N ALA A 159 17.98 10.98 15.65
CA ALA A 159 18.33 12.22 14.98
C ALA A 159 17.56 12.36 13.66
N PHE A 160 17.30 13.59 13.23
CA PHE A 160 16.61 13.83 11.95
C PHE A 160 17.45 13.36 10.76
N THR A 161 16.78 12.73 9.79
CA THR A 161 17.31 12.15 8.56
C THR A 161 16.34 12.35 7.40
N ASP A 162 16.75 12.00 6.18
CA ASP A 162 15.86 11.96 5.02
C ASP A 162 14.83 10.82 5.04
N LYS A 163 14.82 10.01 6.11
CA LYS A 163 14.01 8.80 6.26
C LYS A 163 12.99 8.88 7.38
N ASP A 164 12.88 10.03 8.05
CA ASP A 164 12.14 10.17 9.30
C ASP A 164 10.67 9.75 9.17
N TRP A 165 10.01 10.19 8.09
CA TRP A 165 8.63 9.83 7.77
C TRP A 165 8.48 8.33 7.53
N GLY A 166 9.40 7.72 6.78
CA GLY A 166 9.41 6.28 6.53
C GLY A 166 9.63 5.46 7.80
N ILE A 167 10.48 5.93 8.72
CA ILE A 167 10.70 5.30 10.03
C ILE A 167 9.41 5.37 10.86
N ALA A 168 8.80 6.54 10.97
CA ALA A 168 7.57 6.73 11.73
C ALA A 168 6.41 5.87 11.17
N TYR A 169 6.24 5.86 9.85
CA TYR A 169 5.24 5.04 9.17
C TYR A 169 5.45 3.54 9.41
N ALA A 170 6.69 3.05 9.26
CA ALA A 170 6.99 1.64 9.48
C ALA A 170 6.82 1.23 10.95
N ASN A 171 7.15 2.12 11.89
CA ASN A 171 6.93 1.88 13.32
C ASN A 171 5.45 1.95 13.69
N PHE A 172 4.67 2.88 13.12
CA PHE A 172 3.23 2.94 13.29
C PHE A 172 2.56 1.62 12.89
N ILE A 173 2.90 1.08 11.73
CA ILE A 173 2.42 -0.25 11.30
C ILE A 173 2.88 -1.36 12.26
N SER A 174 4.13 -1.28 12.76
CA SER A 174 4.62 -2.24 13.75
C SER A 174 3.82 -2.18 15.06
N ILE A 175 3.45 -0.99 15.53
CA ILE A 175 2.63 -0.76 16.72
C ILE A 175 1.25 -1.39 16.53
N LEU A 176 0.59 -1.09 15.41
CA LEU A 176 -0.72 -1.66 15.10
C LEU A 176 -0.68 -3.19 14.99
N ASN A 177 0.36 -3.74 14.37
CA ASN A 177 0.53 -5.18 14.23
C ASN A 177 0.82 -5.89 15.55
N ASP A 178 1.57 -5.27 16.46
CA ASP A 178 1.80 -5.79 17.80
C ASP A 178 0.49 -5.83 18.60
N GLU A 179 -0.33 -4.78 18.54
CA GLU A 179 -1.66 -4.74 19.17
C GLU A 179 -2.63 -5.79 18.61
N LEU A 180 -2.57 -6.04 17.30
CA LEU A 180 -3.33 -7.13 16.67
C LEU A 180 -2.84 -8.50 17.16
N GLU A 181 -1.54 -8.68 17.30
CA GLU A 181 -0.92 -9.93 17.76
C GLU A 181 -1.21 -10.24 19.22
N LEU A 182 -1.06 -9.25 20.11
CA LEU A 182 -1.37 -9.37 21.54
C LEU A 182 -2.81 -9.81 21.78
N GLN A 183 -3.72 -9.51 20.85
CA GLN A 183 -5.13 -9.87 20.90
C GLN A 183 -5.49 -11.09 20.02
N ASN A 184 -4.48 -11.83 19.54
CA ASN A 184 -4.61 -13.03 18.70
C ASN A 184 -5.40 -12.81 17.39
N SER A 185 -5.38 -11.60 16.85
CA SER A 185 -5.95 -11.33 15.53
C SER A 185 -5.14 -12.02 14.44
N LYS A 186 -5.83 -12.54 13.42
CA LYS A 186 -5.22 -13.07 12.20
C LYS A 186 -4.91 -11.98 11.17
N ASN A 187 -5.39 -10.76 11.39
CA ASN A 187 -5.14 -9.64 10.50
C ASN A 187 -3.79 -9.00 10.83
N ARG A 188 -3.16 -8.42 9.81
CA ARG A 188 -1.95 -7.60 9.87
C ARG A 188 -2.09 -6.45 8.90
N PHE A 189 -1.56 -5.29 9.27
CA PHE A 189 -1.34 -4.17 8.39
C PHE A 189 -0.10 -4.42 7.53
N TYR A 190 -0.26 -4.23 6.23
CA TYR A 190 0.80 -4.30 5.23
C TYR A 190 1.01 -2.91 4.64
N PRO A 191 2.23 -2.36 4.68
CA PRO A 191 2.53 -1.10 4.02
C PRO A 191 2.38 -1.23 2.51
N ILE A 192 1.93 -0.16 1.86
CA ILE A 192 1.93 -0.02 0.40
C ILE A 192 2.98 1.02 0.02
N ARG A 193 2.68 2.29 0.30
CA ARG A 193 3.57 3.43 0.01
C ARG A 193 3.59 4.42 1.17
N CYS A 194 4.66 5.20 1.24
CA CYS A 194 4.81 6.28 2.18
C CYS A 194 5.53 7.45 1.50
N ASP A 195 4.79 8.55 1.38
CA ASP A 195 5.18 9.86 0.89
C ASP A 195 4.12 10.85 1.43
N ASN A 196 3.83 11.94 0.71
CA ASN A 196 2.75 12.85 1.07
C ASN A 196 1.34 12.21 0.92
N GLY A 197 1.24 10.96 0.46
CA GLY A 197 0.00 10.23 0.27
C GLY A 197 0.19 8.73 0.49
N GLY A 198 0.66 8.38 1.68
CA GLY A 198 0.88 7.00 2.12
C GLY A 198 -0.40 6.16 2.15
N GLU A 199 -0.24 4.86 2.02
CA GLU A 199 -1.36 3.91 2.03
C GLU A 199 -0.95 2.61 2.70
N MET A 200 -1.84 2.03 3.49
CA MET A 200 -1.65 0.69 4.08
C MET A 200 -2.96 -0.09 4.03
N VAL A 201 -2.86 -1.42 4.14
CA VAL A 201 -4.02 -2.30 4.09
C VAL A 201 -4.00 -3.38 5.18
N LEU A 202 -5.14 -3.63 5.80
CA LEU A 202 -5.37 -4.67 6.80
C LEU A 202 -5.86 -5.97 6.15
N LEU A 203 -5.00 -6.99 6.14
CA LEU A 203 -5.29 -8.29 5.53
C LEU A 203 -4.98 -9.44 6.49
N THR A 204 -5.57 -10.60 6.28
CA THR A 204 -5.00 -11.85 6.82
C THR A 204 -3.90 -12.36 5.89
N ASP A 205 -3.01 -13.22 6.39
CA ASP A 205 -1.95 -13.83 5.57
C ASP A 205 -2.50 -14.47 4.28
N LYS A 206 -3.65 -15.16 4.36
CA LYS A 206 -4.27 -15.79 3.18
C LYS A 206 -4.78 -14.77 2.16
N GLN A 207 -5.33 -13.66 2.64
CA GLN A 207 -5.78 -12.56 1.76
C GLN A 207 -4.57 -11.90 1.10
N PHE A 208 -3.49 -11.66 1.86
CA PHE A 208 -2.23 -11.12 1.35
C PHE A 208 -1.64 -11.98 0.24
N GLU A 209 -1.56 -13.30 0.40
CA GLU A 209 -1.01 -14.17 -0.65
C GLU A 209 -1.87 -14.16 -1.93
N ILE A 210 -3.20 -14.09 -1.83
CA ILE A 210 -4.07 -13.93 -3.02
C ILE A 210 -3.74 -12.63 -3.75
N VAL A 211 -3.57 -11.53 -3.02
CA VAL A 211 -3.22 -10.23 -3.59
C VAL A 211 -1.86 -10.33 -4.30
N LYS A 212 -0.86 -10.90 -3.62
CA LYS A 212 0.50 -11.11 -4.14
C LYS A 212 0.55 -11.92 -5.43
N GLU A 213 -0.24 -12.99 -5.50
CA GLU A 213 -0.27 -13.88 -6.67
C GLU A 213 -0.95 -13.23 -7.89
N ASN A 214 -1.91 -12.32 -7.67
CA ASN A 214 -2.84 -11.90 -8.74
C ASN A 214 -2.69 -10.45 -9.19
N TYR A 215 -2.03 -9.60 -8.42
CA TYR A 215 -1.77 -8.20 -8.79
C TYR A 215 -0.30 -7.99 -9.23
N PRO A 216 0.03 -6.86 -9.87
CA PRO A 216 1.43 -6.48 -10.09
C PRO A 216 2.19 -6.36 -8.77
N ASN A 217 3.45 -6.78 -8.77
CA ASN A 217 4.36 -6.55 -7.64
C ASN A 217 5.18 -5.29 -7.91
N ASP A 218 4.55 -4.13 -7.72
CA ASP A 218 5.13 -2.80 -7.92
C ASP A 218 5.16 -1.99 -6.60
N ASN A 219 5.34 -0.68 -6.69
CA ASN A 219 5.40 0.22 -5.51
C ASN A 219 4.03 0.49 -4.89
N GLU A 220 2.96 0.04 -5.55
CA GLU A 220 1.58 0.17 -5.08
C GLU A 220 1.04 -1.17 -4.56
N HIS A 221 1.93 -2.15 -4.43
CA HIS A 221 1.62 -3.45 -3.90
C HIS A 221 1.80 -3.48 -2.38
N PRO A 222 0.89 -4.09 -1.61
CA PRO A 222 1.13 -4.35 -0.19
C PRO A 222 2.35 -5.25 0.01
N LYS A 223 3.24 -4.92 0.93
CA LYS A 223 4.46 -5.69 1.20
C LYS A 223 4.51 -6.14 2.64
N LYS A 224 5.29 -7.18 2.94
CA LYS A 224 5.63 -7.47 4.33
C LYS A 224 6.44 -6.29 4.88
N LEU A 225 6.21 -5.93 6.15
CA LEU A 225 6.90 -4.78 6.75
C LEU A 225 8.43 -4.87 6.65
N SER A 226 9.00 -6.07 6.78
CA SER A 226 10.44 -6.31 6.60
C SER A 226 10.93 -6.07 5.17
N GLU A 227 10.12 -6.46 4.17
CA GLU A 227 10.45 -6.24 2.76
C GLU A 227 10.37 -4.75 2.42
N TRP A 228 9.31 -4.09 2.90
CA TRP A 228 9.12 -2.65 2.72
C TRP A 228 10.25 -1.82 3.36
N LYS A 229 10.66 -2.16 4.59
CA LYS A 229 11.79 -1.51 5.27
C LYS A 229 13.08 -1.64 4.45
N LEU A 230 13.38 -2.85 3.97
CA LEU A 230 14.58 -3.11 3.16
C LEU A 230 14.61 -2.28 1.88
N GLU A 231 13.50 -2.20 1.15
CA GLU A 231 13.39 -1.42 -0.10
C GLU A 231 13.52 0.09 0.11
N ASN A 232 13.10 0.59 1.28
CA ASN A 232 13.21 2.00 1.65
C ASN A 232 14.49 2.32 2.46
N GLY A 233 15.38 1.33 2.61
CA GLY A 233 16.65 1.48 3.31
C GLY A 233 16.52 1.78 4.80
N LEU A 234 15.52 1.20 5.46
CA LEU A 234 15.23 1.31 6.89
C LEU A 234 15.72 0.10 7.69
#